data_AF-A0A4Q6BP58-F1
#
_entry.id   AF-A0A4Q6BP58-F1
#
_cell.length_a   1.000
_cell.length_b   1.000
_cell.length_c   1.000
_cell.angle_alpha   90.00
_cell.angle_beta   90.00
_cell.angle_gamma   90.00
#
_symmetry.space_group_name_H-M   'P 1'
#
loop_
_entity.id
_entity.type
_entity.pdbx_description
1 polymer ?
#
loop_
_entity_poly.entity_id
_entity_poly.type
_entity_poly.pdbx_seq_one_letter_code
_entity_poly.pdbx_strand_id
1 'polypeptide(L)'
;MENPKVFAELARWGREEISLAETEMPGLMALREEYKGKAPLKGARISGCLHMTIQTAVLIETLIDLGAEIRWSSCNIFSTQDHAAVAIAAAGIPVFAWKGETDEEFNWCIEQTITGWGKEGFNMILDDGGDLTNMMHEPRFA
;
A
#
# COMPACT_ATOMS: atom_id res chain seq x y z
N MET A 1 -8.83 7.65 -10.76
CA MET A 1 -9.02 9.11 -10.85
C MET A 1 -9.19 9.50 -12.32
N GLU A 2 -10.28 10.17 -12.69
CA GLU A 2 -10.62 10.44 -14.10
C GLU A 2 -9.88 11.63 -14.72
N ASN A 3 -9.38 12.57 -13.90
CA ASN A 3 -8.68 13.76 -14.36
C ASN A 3 -7.15 13.53 -14.40
N PRO A 4 -6.52 13.43 -15.59
CA PRO A 4 -5.10 13.15 -15.69
C PRO A 4 -4.20 14.26 -15.16
N LYS A 5 -4.65 15.52 -15.16
CA LYS A 5 -3.87 16.65 -14.63
C LYS A 5 -3.76 16.58 -13.12
N VAL A 6 -4.89 16.34 -12.44
CA VAL A 6 -4.93 16.19 -10.98
C VAL A 6 -4.11 14.98 -10.56
N PHE A 7 -4.22 13.87 -11.30
CA PHE A 7 -3.40 12.69 -11.07
C PHE A 7 -1.90 13.01 -11.15
N ALA A 8 -1.46 13.68 -12.21
CA ALA A 8 -0.04 14.04 -12.37
C ALA A 8 0.46 15.00 -11.28
N GLU A 9 -0.36 15.95 -10.86
CA GLU A 9 -0.03 16.89 -9.78
C GLU A 9 0.13 16.19 -8.43
N LEU A 10 -0.83 15.34 -8.06
CA LEU A 10 -0.79 14.55 -6.83
C LEU A 10 0.36 13.53 -6.83
N ALA A 11 0.62 12.88 -7.97
CA ALA A 11 1.73 11.93 -8.10
C ALA A 11 3.08 12.62 -7.86
N ARG A 12 3.28 13.81 -8.45
CA ARG A 12 4.50 14.60 -8.25
C ARG A 12 4.63 15.04 -6.81
N TRP A 13 3.58 15.63 -6.23
CA TRP A 13 3.60 16.09 -4.84
C TRP A 13 3.86 14.95 -3.87
N GLY A 14 3.20 13.81 -4.04
CA GLY A 14 3.44 12.62 -3.22
C GLY A 14 4.87 12.10 -3.34
N ARG A 15 5.46 12.09 -4.54
CA ARG A 15 6.86 11.70 -4.70
C ARG A 15 7.81 12.66 -3.96
N GLU A 16 7.58 13.96 -4.05
CA GLU A 16 8.39 14.96 -3.34
C GLU A 16 8.31 14.75 -1.81
N GLU A 17 7.12 14.52 -1.27
CA GLU A 17 6.97 14.25 0.18
C GLU A 17 7.52 12.89 0.61
N ILE A 18 7.41 11.85 -0.22
CA ILE A 18 8.04 10.54 0.05
C ILE A 18 9.56 10.72 0.17
N SER A 19 10.19 11.44 -0.78
CA SER A 19 11.64 11.69 -0.71
C SER A 19 12.06 12.50 0.51
N LEU A 20 11.22 13.41 1.01
CA LEU A 20 11.45 14.08 2.29
C LEU A 20 11.26 13.13 3.48
N ALA A 21 10.25 12.27 3.46
CA ALA A 21 10.00 11.33 4.54
C ALA A 21 11.11 10.27 4.68
N GLU A 22 11.76 9.87 3.59
CA GLU A 22 12.91 8.96 3.63
C GLU A 22 14.05 9.48 4.53
N THR A 23 14.27 10.81 4.60
CA THR A 23 15.30 11.37 5.50
C THR A 23 14.93 11.27 6.97
N GLU A 24 13.63 11.23 7.28
CA GLU A 24 13.08 11.11 8.64
C GLU A 24 12.77 9.65 9.04
N MET A 25 13.01 8.68 8.15
CA MET A 25 12.75 7.25 8.38
C MET A 25 14.03 6.40 8.30
N PRO A 26 15.08 6.71 9.10
CA PRO A 26 16.40 6.08 8.96
C PRO A 26 16.37 4.56 9.16
N GLY A 27 15.41 4.03 9.93
CA GLY A 27 15.27 2.59 10.12
C GLY A 27 14.91 1.85 8.82
N LEU A 28 13.95 2.37 8.04
CA LEU A 28 13.58 1.77 6.75
C LEU A 28 14.70 1.92 5.73
N MET A 29 15.37 3.09 5.70
CA MET A 29 16.50 3.31 4.81
C MET A 29 17.69 2.39 5.13
N ALA A 30 17.96 2.15 6.41
CA ALA A 30 18.98 1.18 6.83
C ALA A 30 18.65 -0.25 6.37
N LEU A 31 17.38 -0.67 6.47
CA LEU A 31 16.95 -1.99 5.97
C LEU A 31 17.13 -2.11 4.46
N ARG A 32 16.77 -1.09 3.68
CA ARG A 32 16.97 -1.08 2.23
C ARG A 32 18.45 -1.26 1.87
N GLU A 33 19.35 -0.56 2.56
CA GLU A 33 20.79 -0.69 2.33
C GLU A 33 21.34 -2.04 2.80
N GLU A 34 20.94 -2.51 3.99
CA GLU A 34 21.39 -3.80 4.54
C GLU A 34 21.01 -4.98 3.63
N TYR A 35 19.81 -4.95 3.05
CA TYR A 35 19.27 -6.04 2.22
C TYR A 35 19.38 -5.79 0.71
N LYS A 36 20.07 -4.73 0.31
CA LYS A 36 20.29 -4.38 -1.10
C LYS A 36 20.88 -5.56 -1.88
N GLY A 37 20.19 -5.96 -2.95
CA GLY A 37 20.59 -7.08 -3.81
C GLY A 37 20.41 -8.47 -3.19
N LYS A 38 19.94 -8.59 -1.93
CA LYS A 38 19.66 -9.88 -1.29
C LYS A 38 18.23 -10.37 -1.52
N ALA A 39 17.30 -9.44 -1.77
CA ALA A 39 15.87 -9.69 -2.01
C ALA A 39 15.26 -10.72 -1.02
N PRO A 40 15.35 -10.50 0.31
CA PRO A 40 14.88 -11.46 1.31
C PRO A 40 13.37 -11.74 1.25
N LEU A 41 12.57 -10.83 0.68
CA LEU A 41 11.14 -10.99 0.49
C LEU A 41 10.79 -11.50 -0.91
N LYS A 42 11.76 -12.00 -1.69
CA LYS A 42 11.46 -12.57 -3.00
C LYS A 42 10.41 -13.70 -2.89
N GLY A 43 9.32 -13.55 -3.63
CA GLY A 43 8.18 -14.47 -3.61
C GLY A 43 7.11 -14.15 -2.56
N ALA A 44 7.36 -13.13 -1.71
CA ALA A 44 6.32 -12.54 -0.88
C ALA A 44 5.28 -11.84 -1.76
N ARG A 45 4.01 -12.13 -1.48
CA ARG A 45 2.84 -11.43 -2.04
C ARG A 45 2.06 -10.92 -0.85
N ILE A 46 2.17 -9.61 -0.58
CA ILE A 46 1.68 -8.99 0.65
C ILE A 46 0.43 -8.17 0.37
N SER A 47 -0.67 -8.56 1.00
CA SER A 47 -1.88 -7.74 1.10
C SER A 47 -1.78 -6.84 2.32
N GLY A 48 -1.70 -5.53 2.11
CA GLY A 48 -1.59 -4.53 3.17
C GLY A 48 -2.91 -3.80 3.46
N CYS A 49 -3.21 -3.62 4.74
CA CYS A 49 -4.28 -2.76 5.23
C CYS A 49 -3.77 -1.91 6.40
N LEU A 50 -3.16 -0.77 6.06
CA LEU A 50 -2.77 0.28 7.01
C LEU A 50 -3.11 1.63 6.42
N HIS A 51 -3.19 2.65 7.27
CA HIS A 51 -3.33 4.04 6.85
C HIS A 51 -2.45 4.37 5.62
N MET A 52 -3.06 4.75 4.51
CA MET A 52 -2.34 5.06 3.27
C MET A 52 -1.75 6.48 3.33
N THR A 53 -0.64 6.63 4.04
CA THR A 53 0.09 7.89 4.24
C THR A 53 1.43 7.91 3.51
N ILE A 54 2.12 9.05 3.54
CA ILE A 54 3.50 9.19 3.06
C ILE A 54 4.45 8.23 3.77
N GLN A 55 4.28 8.01 5.08
CA GLN A 55 5.14 7.09 5.83
C GLN A 55 4.90 5.64 5.39
N THR A 56 3.63 5.27 5.16
CA THR A 56 3.28 3.95 4.62
C THR A 56 3.78 3.78 3.19
N ALA A 57 3.82 4.84 2.38
CA ALA A 57 4.44 4.80 1.05
C ALA A 57 5.93 4.42 1.12
N VAL A 58 6.69 4.99 2.07
CA VAL A 58 8.10 4.61 2.32
C VAL A 58 8.21 3.14 2.77
N LEU A 59 7.28 2.66 3.59
CA LEU A 59 7.20 1.25 3.98
C LEU A 59 6.94 0.34 2.76
N ILE A 60 5.94 0.64 1.94
CA ILE A 60 5.60 -0.12 0.73
C ILE A 60 6.81 -0.24 -0.19
N GLU A 61 7.47 0.88 -0.49
CA GLU A 61 8.65 0.89 -1.35
C GLU A 61 9.82 0.12 -0.73
N THR A 62 9.95 0.13 0.61
CA THR A 62 10.94 -0.71 1.31
C THR A 62 10.67 -2.19 1.11
N LEU A 63 9.42 -2.64 1.24
CA LEU A 63 9.06 -4.04 1.04
C LEU A 63 9.34 -4.49 -0.41
N ILE A 64 9.07 -3.62 -1.38
CA ILE A 64 9.36 -3.85 -2.81
C ILE A 64 10.86 -3.91 -3.07
N ASP A 65 11.65 -2.98 -2.51
CA ASP A 65 13.12 -3.00 -2.61
C ASP A 65 13.72 -4.29 -2.01
N LEU A 66 13.05 -4.85 -1.01
CA LEU A 66 13.39 -6.14 -0.40
C LEU A 66 12.85 -7.35 -1.20
N GLY A 67 12.13 -7.14 -2.30
CA GLY A 67 11.72 -8.16 -3.27
C GLY A 67 10.26 -8.62 -3.21
N ALA A 68 9.41 -7.96 -2.43
CA ALA A 68 7.99 -8.31 -2.33
C ALA A 68 7.15 -7.77 -3.49
N GLU A 69 6.08 -8.48 -3.83
CA GLU A 69 4.94 -7.95 -4.57
C GLU A 69 3.89 -7.47 -3.57
N ILE A 70 3.26 -6.32 -3.84
CA ILE A 70 2.37 -5.64 -2.88
C ILE A 70 1.03 -5.27 -3.52
N ARG A 71 -0.05 -5.35 -2.75
CA ARG A 71 -1.34 -4.66 -2.98
C ARG A 71 -1.76 -3.99 -1.68
N TRP A 72 -2.39 -2.83 -1.75
CA TRP A 72 -2.66 -2.03 -0.53
C TRP A 72 -4.04 -1.38 -0.50
N SER A 73 -4.61 -1.29 0.70
CA SER A 73 -5.80 -0.51 1.05
C SER A 73 -5.57 0.25 2.37
N SER A 74 -6.34 1.30 2.62
CA SER A 74 -6.32 2.00 3.92
C SER A 74 -7.13 1.22 4.96
N CYS A 75 -6.77 1.30 6.24
CA CYS A 75 -7.56 0.76 7.37
C CYS A 75 -8.49 1.81 8.02
N ASN A 76 -8.56 3.01 7.47
CA ASN A 76 -9.50 4.04 7.93
C ASN A 76 -9.92 4.98 6.79
N ILE A 77 -11.21 5.31 6.75
CA ILE A 77 -11.85 6.13 5.72
C ILE A 77 -11.32 7.56 5.62
N PHE A 78 -10.71 8.10 6.67
CA PHE A 78 -10.19 9.47 6.70
C PHE A 78 -8.67 9.57 6.77
N SER A 79 -7.96 8.46 6.91
CA SER A 79 -6.51 8.49 7.12
C SER A 79 -5.69 8.64 5.84
N THR A 80 -6.26 8.32 4.69
CA THR A 80 -5.55 8.40 3.41
C THR A 80 -5.05 9.81 3.16
N GLN A 81 -3.79 9.89 2.73
CA GLN A 81 -3.20 11.08 2.12
C GLN A 81 -3.19 10.84 0.60
N ASP A 82 -4.10 11.49 -0.13
CA ASP A 82 -4.35 11.14 -1.54
C ASP A 82 -3.12 11.28 -2.43
N HIS A 83 -2.25 12.25 -2.16
CA HIS A 83 -0.98 12.40 -2.88
C HIS A 83 -0.03 11.22 -2.65
N ALA A 84 0.01 10.63 -1.45
CA ALA A 84 0.76 9.40 -1.18
C ALA A 84 0.17 8.20 -1.94
N ALA A 85 -1.15 8.01 -1.86
CA ALA A 85 -1.84 6.93 -2.57
C ALA A 85 -1.64 7.02 -4.08
N VAL A 86 -1.77 8.22 -4.66
CA VAL A 86 -1.58 8.47 -6.08
C VAL A 86 -0.11 8.30 -6.49
N ALA A 87 0.87 8.70 -5.68
CA ALA A 87 2.29 8.48 -5.98
C ALA A 87 2.66 7.00 -6.04
N ILE A 88 2.12 6.18 -5.13
CA ILE A 88 2.29 4.72 -5.15
C ILE A 88 1.57 4.10 -6.35
N ALA A 89 0.34 4.52 -6.65
CA ALA A 89 -0.38 4.07 -7.84
C ALA A 89 0.35 4.44 -9.15
N ALA A 90 0.94 5.64 -9.22
CA ALA A 90 1.74 6.10 -10.36
C ALA A 90 3.05 5.30 -10.54
N ALA A 91 3.57 4.70 -9.48
CA ALA A 91 4.68 3.75 -9.54
C ALA A 91 4.26 2.35 -10.00
N GLY A 92 2.99 2.14 -10.36
CA GLY A 92 2.46 0.87 -10.85
C GLY A 92 2.08 -0.12 -9.76
N ILE A 93 2.03 0.33 -8.50
CA ILE A 93 1.69 -0.50 -7.34
C ILE A 93 0.17 -0.42 -7.10
N PRO A 94 -0.57 -1.55 -7.04
CA PRO A 94 -2.01 -1.52 -6.83
C PRO A 94 -2.39 -0.97 -5.45
N VAL A 95 -3.04 0.19 -5.42
CA VAL A 95 -3.57 0.85 -4.22
C VAL A 95 -5.05 1.17 -4.42
N PHE A 96 -5.86 0.79 -3.44
CA PHE A 96 -7.29 1.05 -3.36
C PHE A 96 -7.51 1.86 -2.08
N ALA A 97 -7.31 3.18 -2.17
CA ALA A 97 -7.47 4.08 -1.04
C ALA A 97 -7.71 5.51 -1.52
N TRP A 98 -8.65 6.22 -0.92
CA TRP A 98 -8.79 7.68 -0.99
C TRP A 98 -9.31 8.23 0.33
N LYS A 99 -9.13 9.54 0.54
CA LYS A 99 -9.62 10.21 1.74
C LYS A 99 -11.12 10.47 1.62
N GLY A 100 -11.87 10.14 2.66
CA GLY A 100 -13.31 10.33 2.72
C GLY A 100 -14.10 9.25 2.00
N GLU A 101 -13.58 8.01 1.98
CA GLU A 101 -14.34 6.82 1.59
C GLU A 101 -15.65 6.71 2.39
N THR A 102 -16.70 6.20 1.75
CA THR A 102 -17.85 5.62 2.44
C THR A 102 -17.49 4.24 3.01
N ASP A 103 -18.29 3.72 3.95
CA ASP A 103 -18.07 2.38 4.50
C ASP A 103 -18.17 1.27 3.42
N GLU A 104 -19.01 1.46 2.39
CA GLU A 104 -19.10 0.53 1.26
C GLU A 104 -17.83 0.54 0.41
N GLU A 105 -17.30 1.73 0.11
CA GLU A 105 -16.04 1.90 -0.63
C GLU A 105 -14.85 1.36 0.15
N PHE A 106 -14.81 1.58 1.46
CA PHE A 106 -13.78 1.04 2.35
C PHE A 106 -13.72 -0.49 2.28
N ASN A 107 -14.87 -1.15 2.45
CA ASN A 107 -14.95 -2.61 2.35
C ASN A 107 -14.59 -3.09 0.93
N TRP A 108 -15.02 -2.37 -0.10
CA TRP A 108 -14.65 -2.66 -1.47
C TRP A 108 -13.13 -2.56 -1.70
N CYS A 109 -12.46 -1.55 -1.14
CA CYS A 109 -11.01 -1.38 -1.21
C CYS A 109 -10.26 -2.57 -0.59
N ILE A 110 -10.68 -3.04 0.58
CA ILE A 110 -10.11 -4.24 1.22
C ILE A 110 -10.34 -5.48 0.34
N GLU A 111 -11.54 -5.63 -0.20
CA GLU A 111 -11.87 -6.73 -1.10
C GLU A 111 -11.02 -6.72 -2.39
N GLN A 112 -10.74 -5.55 -2.99
CA GLN A 112 -9.83 -5.44 -4.14
C GLN A 112 -8.37 -5.76 -3.80
N THR A 113 -7.95 -5.45 -2.57
CA THR A 113 -6.63 -5.85 -2.05
C THR A 113 -6.52 -7.36 -1.93
N ILE A 114 -7.56 -8.02 -1.43
CA ILE A 114 -7.63 -9.48 -1.25
C ILE A 114 -7.74 -10.23 -2.60
N THR A 115 -8.68 -9.82 -3.45
CA THR A 115 -9.10 -10.62 -4.62
C THR A 115 -8.25 -10.38 -5.86
N GLY A 116 -7.57 -9.24 -5.96
CA GLY A 116 -6.86 -8.87 -7.17
C GLY A 116 -5.50 -9.55 -7.39
N TRP A 117 -5.17 -10.56 -6.58
CA TRP A 117 -4.00 -11.43 -6.77
C TRP A 117 -4.22 -12.54 -7.80
N GLY A 118 -5.47 -12.77 -8.23
CA GLY A 118 -5.79 -13.87 -9.14
C GLY A 118 -5.55 -15.24 -8.49
N LYS A 119 -5.20 -16.24 -9.30
CA LYS A 119 -5.11 -17.64 -8.86
C LYS A 119 -3.99 -17.92 -7.85
N GLU A 120 -2.91 -17.15 -7.91
CA GLU A 120 -1.74 -17.35 -7.04
C GLU A 120 -1.99 -16.86 -5.61
N GLY A 121 -3.00 -15.99 -5.40
CA GLY A 121 -3.34 -15.40 -4.11
C GLY A 121 -2.21 -14.54 -3.52
N PHE A 122 -2.42 -14.01 -2.32
CA PHE A 122 -1.33 -13.49 -1.48
C PHE A 122 -0.86 -14.59 -0.52
N ASN A 123 0.32 -14.40 0.08
CA ASN A 123 0.86 -15.33 1.07
C ASN A 123 1.26 -14.66 2.39
N MET A 124 1.09 -13.34 2.50
CA MET A 124 1.26 -12.58 3.74
C MET A 124 0.23 -11.45 3.85
N ILE A 125 -0.14 -11.14 5.09
CA ILE A 125 -0.98 -10.01 5.47
C ILE A 125 -0.14 -9.06 6.32
N LEU A 126 -0.29 -7.76 6.10
CA LEU A 126 0.28 -6.71 6.95
C LEU A 126 -0.87 -5.74 7.30
N ASP A 127 -1.35 -5.79 8.53
CA ASP A 127 -2.67 -5.26 8.91
C ASP A 127 -2.58 -4.37 10.17
N ASP A 128 -3.44 -3.36 10.24
CA ASP A 128 -3.59 -2.43 11.36
C ASP A 128 -5.09 -2.25 11.65
N GLY A 129 -5.52 -2.57 12.86
CA GLY A 129 -6.94 -2.64 13.24
C GLY A 129 -7.59 -4.00 13.00
N GLY A 130 -7.09 -4.78 12.03
CA GLY A 130 -7.50 -6.17 11.81
C GLY A 130 -8.66 -6.36 10.83
N ASP A 131 -9.09 -5.33 10.11
CA ASP A 131 -10.25 -5.40 9.21
C ASP A 131 -10.02 -6.33 8.03
N LEU A 132 -8.83 -6.31 7.42
CA LEU A 132 -8.48 -7.25 6.34
C LEU A 132 -8.43 -8.68 6.88
N THR A 133 -7.78 -8.88 8.03
CA THR A 133 -7.71 -10.19 8.69
C THR A 133 -9.11 -10.71 9.02
N ASN A 134 -10.00 -9.87 9.54
CA ASN A 134 -11.38 -10.24 9.85
C ASN A 134 -12.16 -10.62 8.59
N MET A 135 -12.02 -9.84 7.51
CA MET A 135 -12.67 -10.14 6.23
C MET A 135 -12.24 -11.51 5.69
N MET A 136 -10.96 -11.88 5.82
CA MET A 136 -10.45 -13.18 5.41
C MET A 136 -11.04 -14.38 6.19
N HIS A 137 -11.65 -14.15 7.36
CA HIS A 137 -12.36 -15.19 8.12
C HIS A 137 -13.82 -15.36 7.69
N GLU A 138 -14.34 -14.51 6.79
CA GLU A 138 -15.68 -14.68 6.24
C GLU A 138 -15.76 -15.91 5.34
N PRO A 139 -16.90 -16.64 5.32
CA PRO A 139 -17.05 -17.87 4.52
C PRO A 139 -16.78 -17.72 3.02
N ARG A 140 -16.85 -16.51 2.47
CA ARG A 140 -16.57 -16.24 1.05
C ARG A 140 -15.07 -16.17 0.71
N PHE A 141 -14.21 -16.04 1.71
CA PHE A 141 -12.74 -16.00 1.57
C PHE A 141 -12.04 -17.21 2.21
N ALA A 142 -12.80 -18.08 2.89
CA ALA A 142 -12.33 -19.30 3.54
C ALA A 142 -12.23 -20.51 2.60
#